data_AF-A0A8S0H4M8-F1
#
_entry.id   AF-A0A8S0H4M8-F1
#
_cell.length_a   1.000
_cell.length_b   1.000
_cell.length_c   1.000
_cell.angle_alpha   90.00
_cell.angle_beta   90.00
_cell.angle_gamma   90.00
#
_symmetry.space_group_name_H-M   'P 1'
#
loop_
_entity.id
_entity.type
_entity.pdbx_description
1 polymer ?
#
loop_
_entity_poly.entity_id
_entity_poly.type
_entity_poly.pdbx_seq_one_letter_code
_entity_poly.pdbx_strand_id
1 'polypeptide(L)' 'MAAGAGALGVELGGAAIYHGELHQRPQLGEGEPASAGSIDRGWQLVQRGVWLWLLILCLGAEFYA' A
#
# COMPACT_ATOMS: atom_id res chain seq x y z
N MET A 1 -3.31 -7.07 3.53
CA MET A 1 -2.74 -5.75 3.16
C MET A 1 -2.76 -4.80 4.37
N ALA A 2 -2.17 -5.17 5.51
CA ALA A 2 -2.20 -4.31 6.71
C ALA A 2 -1.25 -3.12 6.60
N ALA A 3 -0.01 -3.37 6.17
CA ALA A 3 1.02 -2.34 6.03
C ALA A 3 0.63 -1.25 5.02
N GLY A 4 -0.01 -1.61 3.90
CA GLY A 4 -0.47 -0.64 2.90
C GLY A 4 -1.60 0.25 3.42
N ALA A 5 -2.55 -0.31 4.16
CA ALA A 5 -3.62 0.45 4.82
C ALA A 5 -3.04 1.47 5.82
N GLY A 6 -2.14 1.01 6.69
CA GLY A 6 -1.44 1.87 7.65
C GLY A 6 -0.60 2.96 7.00
N ALA A 7 0.18 2.63 5.97
CA ALA A 7 1.01 3.62 5.26
C ALA A 7 0.18 4.69 4.54
N LEU A 8 -1.06 4.38 4.16
CA LEU A 8 -1.98 5.34 3.54
C LEU A 8 -2.89 6.04 4.56
N GLY A 9 -2.84 5.67 5.83
CA GLY A 9 -3.73 6.19 6.88
C GLY A 9 -5.21 5.95 6.54
N VAL A 10 -5.51 4.74 6.04
CA VAL A 10 -6.88 4.33 5.72
C VAL A 10 -7.21 3.01 6.39
N GLU A 11 -8.50 2.81 6.62
CA GLU A 11 -9.05 1.51 6.98
C GLU A 11 -9.53 0.73 5.74
N LEU A 12 -9.24 -0.58 5.74
CA LEU A 12 -9.63 -1.55 4.73
C LEU A 12 -10.21 -2.80 5.41
N GLY A 13 -11.21 -3.42 4.83
CA GLY A 13 -11.83 -4.63 5.39
C GLY A 13 -13.33 -4.63 5.20
N GLY A 14 -14.05 -5.38 6.03
CA GLY A 14 -15.49 -5.45 5.98
C GLY A 14 -16.03 -6.54 5.03
N ALA A 15 -17.27 -6.35 4.62
CA ALA A 15 -17.99 -7.28 3.75
C ALA A 15 -17.46 -7.21 2.30
N ALA A 16 -17.07 -8.35 1.75
CA ALA A 16 -16.68 -8.48 0.36
C ALA A 16 -17.37 -9.68 -0.28
N ILE A 17 -17.90 -9.52 -1.49
CA ILE A 17 -18.54 -10.61 -2.22
C ILE A 17 -17.52 -11.25 -3.16
N TYR A 18 -17.26 -12.54 -2.99
CA TYR A 18 -16.41 -13.33 -3.89
C TYR A 18 -17.22 -14.53 -4.38
N HIS A 19 -17.29 -14.72 -5.70
CA HIS A 19 -18.05 -15.82 -6.32
C HIS A 19 -19.51 -15.94 -5.82
N GLY A 20 -20.14 -14.82 -5.44
CA GLY A 20 -21.50 -14.79 -4.89
C GLY A 20 -21.60 -15.04 -3.39
N GLU A 21 -20.51 -15.42 -2.72
CA GLU A 21 -20.45 -15.60 -1.28
C GLU A 21 -19.97 -14.33 -0.56
N LEU A 22 -20.60 -14.03 0.57
CA LEU A 22 -20.19 -12.92 1.44
C LEU A 22 -19.03 -13.37 2.33
N HIS A 23 -17.89 -12.72 2.20
CA HIS A 23 -16.73 -12.91 3.07
C HIS A 23 -16.51 -11.67 3.94
N GLN A 24 -16.52 -11.86 5.26
CA GLN A 24 -16.10 -10.82 6.18
C GLN A 24 -14.57 -10.82 6.31
N ARG A 25 -13.94 -9.68 5.97
CA ARG A 25 -12.50 -9.48 6.15
C ARG A 25 -12.25 -8.66 7.42
N PRO A 26 -11.17 -8.95 8.16
CA PRO A 26 -10.80 -8.12 9.31
C PRO A 26 -10.52 -6.68 8.87
N GLN A 27 -10.80 -5.73 9.77
CA GLN A 27 -10.35 -4.35 9.62
C GLN A 27 -8.82 -4.33 9.62
N LEU A 28 -8.23 -3.59 8.70
CA LEU A 28 -6.79 -3.40 8.53
C LEU A 28 -6.51 -1.91 8.43
N GLY A 29 -5.46 -1.43 9.11
CA GLY A 29 -5.11 -0.01 9.13
C GLY A 29 -5.97 0.79 10.10
N GLU A 30 -5.82 2.12 10.03
CA GLU A 30 -6.49 3.10 10.87
C GLU A 30 -6.71 4.39 10.06
N GLY A 31 -7.72 5.19 10.41
CA GLY A 31 -8.07 6.42 9.72
C GLY A 31 -9.37 6.32 8.92
N GLU A 32 -9.50 7.14 7.87
CA GLU A 32 -10.73 7.21 7.07
C GLU A 32 -10.90 5.97 6.17
N PRO A 33 -12.15 5.59 5.83
CA PRO A 33 -12.42 4.55 4.85
C PRO A 33 -11.69 4.81 3.53
N ALA A 34 -11.11 3.76 2.95
CA ALA A 34 -10.45 3.89 1.66
C ALA A 34 -11.43 4.38 0.57
N SER A 35 -11.01 5.40 -0.18
CA SER A 35 -11.76 5.96 -1.31
C SER A 35 -11.03 5.72 -2.63
N ALA A 36 -11.63 6.11 -3.76
CA ALA A 36 -10.99 6.02 -5.06
C ALA A 36 -9.63 6.75 -5.11
N GLY A 37 -9.51 7.91 -4.43
CA GLY A 37 -8.25 8.64 -4.34
C GLY A 37 -7.16 7.91 -3.54
N SER A 38 -7.51 6.91 -2.71
CA SER A 38 -6.52 6.06 -2.05
C SER A 38 -5.75 5.18 -3.03
N ILE A 39 -6.31 4.88 -4.21
CA ILE A 39 -5.61 4.13 -5.27
C ILE A 39 -4.42 4.95 -5.79
N ASP A 40 -4.65 6.22 -6.14
CA ASP A 40 -3.60 7.11 -6.63
C ASP A 40 -2.50 7.32 -5.57
N ARG A 41 -2.88 7.50 -4.31
CA ARG A 41 -1.93 7.60 -3.20
C ARG A 41 -1.11 6.32 -3.03
N GLY A 42 -1.75 5.15 -3.13
CA GLY A 42 -1.09 3.84 -3.10
C GLY A 42 -0.09 3.68 -4.24
N TRP A 43 -0.47 4.06 -5.46
CA TRP A 43 0.41 4.05 -6.62
C TRP A 43 1.64 4.96 -6.43
N GLN A 44 1.44 6.19 -5.95
CA GLN A 44 2.53 7.11 -5.64
C GLN A 44 3.48 6.57 -4.56
N LEU A 45 2.95 5.91 -3.53
CA LEU A 45 3.76 5.29 -2.47
C LEU A 45 4.68 4.21 -3.04
N VAL A 46 4.15 3.33 -3.90
CA VAL A 46 4.95 2.29 -4.57
C VAL A 46 6.04 2.92 -5.43
N GLN A 47 5.70 3.90 -6.27
CA GLN A 47 6.69 4.58 -7.12
C GLN A 47 7.81 5.23 -6.30
N ARG A 48 7.48 5.93 -5.21
CA ARG A 48 8.49 6.52 -4.30
C ARG A 48 9.39 5.45 -3.70
N GLY A 49 8.84 4.31 -3.30
CA GLY A 49 9.61 3.17 -2.79
C GLY A 49 10.57 2.59 -3.83
N VAL A 50 10.12 2.43 -5.08
CA VAL A 50 10.99 1.98 -6.18
C VAL A 50 12.13 2.96 -6.42
N TRP A 51 11.83 4.26 -6.54
CA TRP A 51 12.86 5.28 -6.75
C TRP A 51 13.88 5.35 -5.61
N LEU A 52 13.42 5.21 -4.36
CA LEU A 52 14.30 5.16 -3.20
C LEU A 52 15.27 3.97 -3.28
N TRP A 53 14.77 2.78 -3.61
CA TRP A 53 15.62 1.60 -3.76
C TRP A 53 16.59 1.71 -4.93
N LEU A 54 16.15 2.23 -6.08
CA LEU A 54 17.03 2.49 -7.21
C LEU A 54 18.16 3.45 -6.82
N LEU A 55 17.83 4.53 -6.11
CA LEU A 55 18.84 5.48 -5.62
C LEU A 55 19.84 4.81 -4.67
N ILE A 56 19.36 4.00 -3.71
CA ILE A 56 20.23 3.25 -2.78
C ILE A 56 21.15 2.30 -3.55
N LEU A 57 20.64 1.59 -4.55
CA LEU A 57 21.42 0.67 -5.37
C LEU A 57 22.46 1.39 -6.22
N CYS A 58 22.11 2.52 -6.85
CA CYS A 58 23.06 3.33 -7.61
C CYS A 58 24.17 3.88 -6.69
N LEU A 59 23.81 4.48 -5.56
CA LEU A 59 24.80 4.99 -4.60
C LEU A 59 25.68 3.87 -4.07
N GLY A 60 25.09 2.73 -3.67
CA GLY A 60 25.81 1.56 -3.22
C GLY A 60 26.78 1.04 -4.29
N ALA A 61 26.33 0.91 -5.53
CA ALA A 61 27.19 0.48 -6.63
C ALA A 61 28.42 1.40 -6.80
N GLU A 62 28.27 2.72 -6.71
CA GLU A 62 29.38 3.67 -6.77
C GLU A 62 30.36 3.54 -5.59
N PHE A 63 29.89 3.13 -4.40
CA PHE A 63 30.76 2.92 -3.22
C PHE A 63 31.46 1.56 -3.20
N TYR A 64 30.94 0.57 -3.92
CA TYR A 64 31.47 -0.80 -3.97
C TYR A 64 32.19 -1.14 -5.29
N ALA A 65 32.15 -0.25 -6.28
CA ALA A 65 32.93 -0.32 -7.51
C ALA A 65 34.35 0.27 -7.33
#